data_AF-A0A2G8L9N5-F1
#
_entry.id   AF-A0A2G8L9N5-F1
#
_cell.length_a   1.000
_cell.length_b   1.000
_cell.length_c   1.000
_cell.angle_alpha   90.00
_cell.angle_beta   90.00
_cell.angle_gamma   90.00
#
_symmetry.space_group_name_H-M   'P 1'
#
loop_
_entity.id
_entity.type
_entity.pdbx_description
1 polymer ?
#
loop_
_entity_poly.entity_id
_entity_poly.type
_entity_poly.pdbx_seq_one_letter_code
_entity_poly.pdbx_strand_id
1 'polypeptide(L)'
;MKAKGTEQVPFMAALMDQAEKGLKNISVSLKAPVAVLGDRSPSMSVAIRTSTIIASLVANITQAKLSFFASENYDIEEVPKTVEEVLKLATTLQTTGATAPAASLLPYYERKEVVQTFVVVTDEVENTVDKKGNLFGALFEKYHKEVHPADLVFVSFLSQNSDGRMVPELERKGFSPLRFKFDSARPDLTKLDAMLAVLSLETEEFKAEVKRGTDQLAAEKLMCNNERAPSVNEELTVENLSLDSPEERNLYPGA
;
A
#
# COMPACT_ATOMS: atom_id res chain seq x y z
N MET A 1 22.23 30.20 38.73
CA MET A 1 22.80 29.04 38.01
C MET A 1 22.05 28.91 36.69
N LYS A 2 22.67 29.28 35.57
CA LYS A 2 22.07 29.16 34.23
C LYS A 2 22.43 27.78 33.68
N ALA A 3 21.43 27.03 33.23
CA ALA A 3 21.61 25.72 32.63
C ALA A 3 22.45 25.83 31.35
N LYS A 4 23.49 25.00 31.24
CA LYS A 4 24.29 24.81 30.04
C LYS A 4 23.37 24.31 28.93
N GLY A 5 23.27 25.08 27.84
CA GLY A 5 22.63 24.64 26.60
C GLY A 5 23.35 23.40 26.08
N THR A 6 22.57 22.38 25.75
CA THR A 6 23.02 21.16 25.08
C THR A 6 23.56 21.54 23.69
N GLU A 7 24.88 21.48 23.54
CA GLU A 7 25.58 21.58 22.27
C GLU A 7 25.11 20.39 21.40
N GLN A 8 24.27 20.65 20.39
CA GLN A 8 23.85 19.62 19.44
C GLN A 8 25.10 19.09 18.73
N VAL A 9 25.36 17.80 18.88
CA VAL A 9 26.53 17.14 18.28
C VAL A 9 26.44 17.32 16.75
N PRO A 10 27.47 17.85 16.07
CA PRO A 10 27.43 18.18 14.63
C PRO A 10 26.96 17.02 13.73
N PHE A 11 27.25 15.79 14.15
CA PHE A 11 26.83 14.57 13.47
C PHE A 11 25.30 14.35 13.49
N MET A 12 24.64 14.60 14.63
CA MET A 12 23.19 14.43 14.72
C MET A 12 22.44 15.45 13.88
N ALA A 13 22.91 16.70 13.85
CA ALA A 13 22.35 17.71 12.97
C ALA A 13 22.47 17.29 11.49
N ALA A 14 23.64 16.80 11.08
CA ALA A 14 23.84 16.30 9.72
C ALA A 14 22.95 15.09 9.37
N LEU A 15 22.71 14.18 10.33
CA LEU A 15 21.77 13.07 10.14
C LEU A 15 20.32 13.55 9.99
N MET A 16 19.89 14.52 10.79
CA MET A 16 18.55 15.10 10.67
C MET A 16 18.36 15.77 9.31
N ASP A 17 19.36 16.52 8.83
CA ASP A 17 19.33 17.13 7.50
C ASP A 17 19.18 16.08 6.37
N GLN A 18 19.86 14.93 6.49
CA GLN A 18 19.73 13.84 5.52
C GLN A 18 18.35 13.15 5.62
N ALA A 19 17.84 12.93 6.84
CA ALA A 19 16.52 12.34 7.05
C ALA A 19 15.41 13.23 6.47
N GLU A 20 15.49 14.55 6.65
CA GLU A 20 14.57 15.53 6.09
C GLU A 20 14.58 15.55 4.54
N LYS A 21 15.78 15.45 3.95
CA LYS A 21 15.91 15.32 2.48
C LYS A 21 15.30 14.03 1.97
N GLY A 22 15.52 12.92 2.69
CA GLY A 22 14.90 11.63 2.39
C GLY A 22 13.38 11.72 2.40
N LEU A 23 12.80 12.28 3.47
CA LEU A 23 11.36 12.45 3.63
C LEU A 23 10.72 13.22 2.46
N LYS A 24 11.36 14.30 2.00
CA LYS A 24 10.87 15.12 0.87
C LYS A 24 10.90 14.41 -0.48
N ASN A 25 11.77 13.41 -0.64
CA ASN A 25 11.94 12.69 -1.90
C ASN A 25 11.05 11.45 -1.98
N ILE A 26 10.42 11.05 -0.88
CA ILE A 26 9.48 9.94 -0.87
C ILE A 26 8.12 10.46 -1.35
N SER A 27 7.63 9.89 -2.44
CA SER A 27 6.23 10.02 -2.85
C SER A 27 5.55 8.67 -2.69
N VAL A 28 4.31 8.71 -2.20
CA VAL A 28 3.40 7.57 -2.23
C VAL A 28 2.11 8.09 -2.81
N SER A 29 1.61 7.42 -3.85
CA SER A 29 0.27 7.70 -4.35
C SER A 29 -0.69 6.73 -3.65
N LEU A 30 -1.58 7.30 -2.84
CA LEU A 30 -2.76 6.62 -2.29
C LEU A 30 -3.96 7.45 -2.72
N LYS A 31 -5.12 6.82 -2.90
CA LYS A 31 -6.34 7.57 -3.20
C LYS A 31 -6.67 8.46 -2.01
N ALA A 32 -6.57 9.78 -2.21
CA ALA A 32 -6.86 10.79 -1.20
C ALA A 32 -8.35 11.17 -1.23
N PRO A 33 -9.02 11.49 -0.11
CA PRO A 33 -8.44 11.71 1.21
C PRO A 33 -8.01 10.42 1.92
N VAL A 34 -6.88 10.47 2.63
CA VAL A 34 -6.34 9.35 3.42
C VAL A 34 -6.55 9.60 4.91
N ALA A 35 -6.82 8.55 5.68
CA ALA A 35 -6.79 8.58 7.14
C ALA A 35 -5.92 7.45 7.69
N VAL A 36 -4.99 7.78 8.58
CA VAL A 36 -4.11 6.84 9.27
C VAL A 36 -4.60 6.64 10.70
N LEU A 37 -4.87 5.39 11.05
CA LEU A 37 -5.36 4.95 12.35
C LEU A 37 -4.26 4.11 13.02
N GLY A 38 -3.59 4.68 14.02
CA GLY A 38 -2.49 4.04 14.74
C GLY A 38 -2.91 3.34 16.02
N ASP A 39 -2.39 2.15 16.27
CA ASP A 39 -2.66 1.41 17.50
C ASP A 39 -1.75 1.88 18.64
N ARG A 40 -2.35 2.24 19.77
CA ARG A 40 -1.67 2.55 21.04
C ARG A 40 -2.17 1.67 22.19
N SER A 41 -2.62 0.47 21.91
CA SER A 41 -2.99 -0.53 22.91
C SER A 41 -1.74 -1.16 23.58
N PRO A 42 -1.86 -1.79 24.76
CA PRO A 42 -0.72 -2.33 25.50
C PRO A 42 0.07 -3.43 24.77
N SER A 43 -0.57 -4.18 23.88
CA SER A 43 0.08 -5.23 23.09
C SER A 43 1.12 -4.66 22.10
N MET A 44 0.97 -3.38 21.73
CA MET A 44 1.93 -2.64 20.92
C MET A 44 3.14 -2.14 21.71
N SER A 45 3.30 -2.39 23.01
CA SER A 45 4.36 -1.79 23.85
C SER A 45 5.80 -1.90 23.29
N VAL A 46 6.14 -3.00 22.63
CA VAL A 46 7.45 -3.19 21.97
C VAL A 46 7.52 -2.41 20.65
N ALA A 47 6.42 -2.38 19.91
CA ALA A 47 6.34 -1.81 18.57
C ALA A 47 5.92 -0.34 18.53
N ILE A 48 5.44 0.25 19.65
CA ILE A 48 4.73 1.52 19.68
C ILE A 48 5.55 2.67 19.07
N ARG A 49 6.86 2.68 19.31
CA ARG A 49 7.74 3.71 18.74
C ARG A 49 7.82 3.56 17.23
N THR A 50 8.06 2.35 16.74
CA THR A 50 8.16 2.07 15.32
C THR A 50 6.82 2.26 14.60
N SER A 51 5.71 1.78 15.19
CA SER A 51 4.38 1.99 14.62
C SER A 51 4.00 3.47 14.57
N THR A 52 4.34 4.25 15.59
CA THR A 52 4.12 5.70 15.61
C THR A 52 4.95 6.41 14.55
N ILE A 53 6.22 6.02 14.36
CA ILE A 53 7.07 6.55 13.29
C ILE A 53 6.43 6.25 11.93
N ILE A 54 6.07 4.99 11.66
CA ILE A 54 5.46 4.61 10.37
C ILE A 54 4.14 5.35 10.15
N ALA A 55 3.26 5.39 11.15
CA ALA A 55 1.97 6.07 11.04
C ALA A 55 2.13 7.58 10.75
N SER A 56 3.08 8.23 11.43
CA SER A 56 3.36 9.65 11.22
C SER A 56 3.97 9.93 9.85
N LEU A 57 4.91 9.09 9.41
CA LEU A 57 5.54 9.22 8.10
C LEU A 57 4.52 9.03 6.97
N VAL A 58 3.70 7.97 7.04
CA VAL A 58 2.64 7.73 6.06
C VAL A 58 1.67 8.91 6.04
N ALA A 59 1.23 9.38 7.22
CA ALA A 59 0.31 10.50 7.29
C ALA A 59 0.90 11.79 6.68
N ASN A 60 2.18 12.07 6.93
CA ASN A 60 2.87 13.21 6.36
C ASN A 60 2.96 13.12 4.83
N ILE A 61 3.48 11.99 4.31
CA ILE A 61 3.73 11.79 2.88
C ILE A 61 2.43 11.84 2.08
N THR A 62 1.34 11.27 2.61
CA THR A 62 0.05 11.23 1.92
C THR A 62 -0.90 12.36 2.31
N GLN A 63 -0.44 13.35 3.09
CA GLN A 63 -1.27 14.44 3.63
C GLN A 63 -2.53 13.93 4.33
N ALA A 64 -2.42 12.78 5.02
CA ALA A 64 -3.54 12.14 5.69
C ALA A 64 -3.88 12.80 7.02
N LYS A 65 -5.09 12.53 7.50
CA LYS A 65 -5.39 12.70 8.92
C LYS A 65 -4.70 11.60 9.73
N LEU A 66 -4.26 11.93 10.94
CA LEU A 66 -3.63 10.97 11.86
C LEU A 66 -4.42 10.92 13.17
N SER A 67 -4.81 9.72 13.57
CA SER A 67 -5.35 9.46 14.90
C SER A 67 -4.83 8.14 15.44
N PHE A 68 -4.94 7.95 16.75
CA PHE A 68 -4.58 6.71 17.42
C PHE A 68 -5.75 6.12 18.19
N PHE A 69 -5.90 4.80 18.20
CA PHE A 69 -6.91 4.11 18.98
C PHE A 69 -6.33 3.32 20.14
N ALA A 70 -7.10 3.32 21.23
CA ALA A 70 -7.03 2.31 22.28
C ALA A 70 -8.47 1.89 22.60
N SER A 71 -8.95 2.12 23.82
CA SER A 71 -10.39 2.05 24.15
C SER A 71 -11.20 3.21 23.52
N GLU A 72 -10.52 4.31 23.22
CA GLU A 72 -11.11 5.51 22.62
C GLU A 72 -10.19 6.07 21.54
N ASN A 73 -10.78 6.88 20.64
CA ASN A 73 -10.03 7.65 19.66
C ASN A 73 -9.17 8.72 20.35
N TYR A 74 -7.98 8.94 19.81
CA TYR A 74 -7.06 9.99 20.19
C TYR A 74 -6.63 10.71 18.93
N ASP A 75 -7.24 11.86 18.66
CA ASP A 75 -6.92 12.68 17.50
C ASP A 75 -5.60 13.41 17.71
N ILE A 76 -4.79 13.47 16.65
CA ILE A 76 -3.60 14.33 16.61
C ILE A 76 -4.01 15.66 15.98
N GLU A 77 -3.90 16.74 16.76
CA GLU A 77 -4.28 18.10 16.32
C GLU A 77 -3.44 18.56 15.12
N GLU A 78 -2.15 18.29 15.15
CA GLU A 78 -1.21 18.63 14.08
C GLU A 78 -0.36 17.42 13.70
N VAL A 79 -0.55 16.94 12.47
CA VAL A 79 0.26 15.84 11.92
C VAL A 79 1.73 16.27 11.89
N PRO A 80 2.66 15.47 12.44
CA PRO A 80 4.09 15.79 12.43
C PRO A 80 4.60 16.07 11.01
N LYS A 81 5.20 17.24 10.82
CA LYS A 81 5.74 17.72 9.53
C LYS A 81 7.22 17.44 9.38
N THR A 82 7.95 17.38 10.49
CA THR A 82 9.40 17.20 10.54
C THR A 82 9.78 15.87 11.20
N VAL A 83 10.99 15.38 10.92
CA VAL A 83 11.57 14.19 11.56
C VAL A 83 11.63 14.38 13.08
N GLU A 84 11.96 15.58 13.55
CA GLU A 84 12.00 15.90 14.99
C GLU A 84 10.60 15.74 15.62
N GLU A 85 9.56 16.25 14.99
CA GLU A 85 8.18 16.10 15.46
C GLU A 85 7.72 14.65 15.46
N VAL A 86 8.10 13.86 14.45
CA VAL A 86 7.82 12.42 14.38
C VAL A 86 8.47 11.69 15.53
N LEU A 87 9.76 11.94 15.79
CA LEU A 87 10.51 11.31 16.88
C LEU A 87 9.98 11.74 18.25
N LYS A 88 9.59 13.02 18.39
CA LYS A 88 8.94 13.54 19.59
C LYS A 88 7.63 12.79 19.83
N LEU A 89 6.75 12.68 18.84
CA LEU A 89 5.49 11.96 18.98
C LEU A 89 5.73 10.48 19.37
N ALA A 90 6.66 9.81 18.69
CA ALA A 90 7.02 8.41 18.98
C ALA A 90 7.60 8.18 20.38
N THR A 91 8.25 9.18 20.98
CA THR A 91 8.81 9.08 22.33
C THR A 91 7.82 9.49 23.43
N THR A 92 6.83 10.32 23.11
CA THR A 92 5.81 10.76 24.06
C THR A 92 4.56 9.89 24.07
N LEU A 93 4.23 9.24 22.95
CA LEU A 93 3.02 8.41 22.86
C LEU A 93 3.16 7.16 23.75
N GLN A 94 2.16 6.94 24.59
CA GLN A 94 2.13 5.83 25.54
C GLN A 94 1.01 4.85 25.20
N THR A 95 1.28 3.57 25.43
CA THR A 95 0.26 2.53 25.30
C THR A 95 -0.72 2.55 26.45
N THR A 96 -2.00 2.34 26.20
CA THR A 96 -3.03 2.29 27.26
C THR A 96 -4.29 1.57 26.80
N GLY A 97 -5.19 1.29 27.75
CA GLY A 97 -6.53 0.81 27.47
C GLY A 97 -6.57 -0.58 26.83
N ALA A 98 -7.42 -0.70 25.83
CA ALA A 98 -7.69 -1.91 25.06
C ALA A 98 -7.45 -1.65 23.56
N THR A 99 -7.79 -2.62 22.72
CA THR A 99 -7.58 -2.56 21.27
C THR A 99 -8.94 -2.45 20.58
N ALA A 100 -9.41 -1.22 20.34
CA ALA A 100 -10.64 -0.91 19.58
C ALA A 100 -10.36 0.01 18.37
N PRO A 101 -9.87 -0.55 17.25
CA PRO A 101 -9.69 0.19 16.00
C PRO A 101 -10.96 0.87 15.49
N ALA A 102 -12.13 0.29 15.78
CA ALA A 102 -13.43 0.92 15.49
C ALA A 102 -13.56 2.33 16.10
N ALA A 103 -12.91 2.59 17.25
CA ALA A 103 -12.98 3.90 17.90
C ALA A 103 -12.43 5.02 17.02
N SER A 104 -11.36 4.78 16.24
CA SER A 104 -10.80 5.77 15.32
C SER A 104 -11.50 5.84 13.97
N LEU A 105 -12.27 4.80 13.59
CA LEU A 105 -13.11 4.83 12.40
C LEU A 105 -14.45 5.55 12.64
N LEU A 106 -15.00 5.44 13.85
CA LEU A 106 -16.31 5.97 14.24
C LEU A 106 -16.52 7.45 13.89
N PRO A 107 -15.56 8.37 14.14
CA PRO A 107 -15.76 9.79 13.83
C PRO A 107 -15.99 10.05 12.34
N TYR A 108 -15.34 9.28 11.45
CA TYR A 108 -15.54 9.40 10.00
C TYR A 108 -16.92 8.90 9.58
N TYR A 109 -17.37 7.80 10.18
CA TYR A 109 -18.71 7.26 9.92
C TYR A 109 -19.82 8.19 10.42
N GLU A 110 -19.70 8.72 11.65
CA GLU A 110 -20.72 9.61 12.23
C GLU A 110 -20.84 10.93 11.47
N ARG A 111 -19.72 11.49 11.01
CA ARG A 111 -19.70 12.71 10.19
C ARG A 111 -20.04 12.46 8.72
N LYS A 112 -20.19 11.20 8.30
CA LYS A 112 -20.29 10.80 6.89
C LYS A 112 -19.16 11.41 6.04
N GLU A 113 -17.97 11.45 6.64
CA GLU A 113 -16.78 12.03 6.03
C GLU A 113 -16.17 11.06 5.03
N VAL A 114 -15.99 11.50 3.78
CA VAL A 114 -15.43 10.68 2.70
C VAL A 114 -13.92 10.58 2.85
N VAL A 115 -13.44 9.35 3.02
CA VAL A 115 -12.05 8.94 3.02
C VAL A 115 -11.93 7.85 1.96
N GLN A 116 -11.00 8.01 1.01
CA GLN A 116 -10.79 7.05 -0.05
C GLN A 116 -9.89 5.89 0.39
N THR A 117 -8.94 6.13 1.31
CA THR A 117 -8.06 5.08 1.83
C THR A 117 -7.89 5.19 3.34
N PHE A 118 -8.10 4.09 4.06
CA PHE A 118 -7.69 3.97 5.46
C PHE A 118 -6.42 3.16 5.59
N VAL A 119 -5.45 3.68 6.33
CA VAL A 119 -4.24 2.96 6.73
C VAL A 119 -4.36 2.61 8.21
N VAL A 120 -4.40 1.32 8.54
CA VAL A 120 -4.52 0.82 9.91
C VAL A 120 -3.17 0.24 10.34
N VAL A 121 -2.57 0.82 11.37
CA VAL A 121 -1.26 0.41 11.88
C VAL A 121 -1.46 -0.28 13.23
N THR A 122 -1.37 -1.62 13.29
CA THR A 122 -1.81 -2.41 14.46
C THR A 122 -1.15 -3.79 14.52
N ASP A 123 -1.29 -4.51 15.63
CA ASP A 123 -1.01 -5.95 15.73
C ASP A 123 -2.22 -6.84 15.38
N GLU A 124 -3.34 -6.23 14.98
CA GLU A 124 -4.59 -6.89 14.57
C GLU A 124 -5.28 -7.73 15.64
N VAL A 125 -5.03 -7.44 16.93
CA VAL A 125 -5.67 -8.13 18.06
C VAL A 125 -6.80 -7.28 18.66
N GLU A 126 -7.81 -6.96 17.85
CA GLU A 126 -9.03 -6.29 18.33
C GLU A 126 -9.69 -7.12 19.44
N ASN A 127 -9.95 -6.49 20.58
CA ASN A 127 -10.43 -7.16 21.80
C ASN A 127 -11.57 -6.43 22.51
N THR A 128 -11.97 -5.26 22.02
CA THR A 128 -13.15 -4.54 22.52
C THR A 128 -13.82 -3.76 21.40
N VAL A 129 -15.09 -3.43 21.62
CA VAL A 129 -15.91 -2.59 20.74
C VAL A 129 -15.66 -1.11 20.99
N ASP A 130 -16.05 -0.27 20.02
CA ASP A 130 -16.15 1.18 20.20
C ASP A 130 -17.27 1.60 21.18
N LYS A 131 -17.42 2.91 21.43
CA LYS A 131 -18.47 3.49 22.29
C LYS A 131 -19.90 3.23 21.80
N LYS A 132 -20.09 2.77 20.57
CA LYS A 132 -21.37 2.45 19.94
C LYS A 132 -21.60 0.94 19.82
N GLY A 133 -20.70 0.12 20.35
CA GLY A 133 -20.81 -1.33 20.33
C GLY A 133 -20.38 -1.99 19.01
N ASN A 134 -19.60 -1.32 18.15
CA ASN A 134 -19.11 -1.90 16.91
C ASN A 134 -17.67 -2.42 17.05
N LEU A 135 -17.41 -3.57 16.44
CA LEU A 135 -16.06 -4.01 16.04
C LEU A 135 -15.68 -3.35 14.71
N PHE A 136 -14.37 -3.29 14.41
CA PHE A 136 -13.86 -2.59 13.25
C PHE A 136 -14.42 -3.13 11.94
N GLY A 137 -14.40 -4.46 11.75
CA GLY A 137 -14.91 -5.08 10.53
C GLY A 137 -16.39 -4.79 10.28
N ALA A 138 -17.20 -4.75 11.34
CA ALA A 138 -18.63 -4.43 11.25
C ALA A 138 -18.88 -2.94 10.96
N LEU A 139 -18.11 -2.04 11.60
CA LEU A 139 -18.23 -0.61 11.36
C LEU A 139 -17.72 -0.22 9.97
N PHE A 140 -16.62 -0.82 9.52
CA PHE A 140 -16.09 -0.59 8.18
C PHE A 140 -17.06 -1.06 7.09
N GLU A 141 -17.72 -2.19 7.28
CA GLU A 141 -18.77 -2.64 6.36
C GLU A 141 -19.92 -1.63 6.24
N LYS A 142 -20.35 -1.04 7.37
CA LYS A 142 -21.36 0.04 7.37
C LYS A 142 -20.83 1.29 6.66
N TYR A 143 -19.59 1.69 6.95
CA TYR A 143 -18.95 2.82 6.30
C TYR A 143 -18.88 2.64 4.79
N HIS A 144 -18.46 1.47 4.33
CA HIS A 144 -18.30 1.14 2.92
C HIS A 144 -19.64 1.19 2.16
N LYS A 145 -20.74 0.74 2.80
CA LYS A 145 -22.07 0.74 2.18
C LYS A 145 -22.76 2.11 2.22
N GLU A 146 -22.61 2.83 3.32
CA GLU A 146 -23.41 4.04 3.58
C GLU A 146 -22.67 5.35 3.32
N VAL A 147 -21.33 5.33 3.28
CA VAL A 147 -20.50 6.54 3.15
C VAL A 147 -19.71 6.50 1.85
N HIS A 148 -18.76 5.58 1.73
CA HIS A 148 -17.88 5.49 0.56
C HIS A 148 -17.15 4.14 0.48
N PRO A 149 -17.03 3.51 -0.70
CA PRO A 149 -16.23 2.31 -0.90
C PRO A 149 -14.72 2.57 -0.79
N ALA A 150 -14.23 2.70 0.43
CA ALA A 150 -12.83 3.01 0.73
C ALA A 150 -11.91 1.78 0.62
N ASP A 151 -10.65 2.02 0.26
CA ASP A 151 -9.58 1.03 0.27
C ASP A 151 -9.01 0.88 1.70
N LEU A 152 -8.48 -0.32 2.00
CA LEU A 152 -7.84 -0.64 3.28
C LEU A 152 -6.38 -1.04 3.07
N VAL A 153 -5.50 -0.43 3.85
CA VAL A 153 -4.09 -0.79 3.97
C VAL A 153 -3.80 -1.12 5.43
N PHE A 154 -3.22 -2.28 5.69
CA PHE A 154 -2.77 -2.70 7.02
C PHE A 154 -1.25 -2.69 7.10
N VAL A 155 -0.74 -2.04 8.14
CA VAL A 155 0.64 -2.16 8.60
C VAL A 155 0.61 -2.97 9.89
N SER A 156 0.87 -4.28 9.74
CA SER A 156 0.61 -5.30 10.74
C SER A 156 1.87 -5.66 11.52
N PHE A 157 1.87 -5.51 12.84
CA PHE A 157 2.96 -5.93 13.72
C PHE A 157 2.65 -7.30 14.32
N LEU A 158 3.17 -8.37 13.72
CA LEU A 158 2.80 -9.74 14.04
C LEU A 158 4.03 -10.59 14.38
N SER A 159 3.81 -11.66 15.14
CA SER A 159 4.82 -12.71 15.27
C SER A 159 4.92 -13.51 13.98
N GLN A 160 6.05 -14.19 13.75
CA GLN A 160 6.35 -14.88 12.48
C GLN A 160 5.31 -15.91 12.04
N ASN A 161 4.55 -16.48 12.98
CA ASN A 161 3.52 -17.50 12.71
C ASN A 161 2.09 -17.01 12.97
N SER A 162 1.88 -15.70 13.09
CA SER A 162 0.56 -15.12 13.30
C SER A 162 0.05 -14.48 12.02
N ASP A 163 -1.22 -14.77 11.70
CA ASP A 163 -1.96 -14.15 10.60
C ASP A 163 -2.91 -13.04 11.06
N GLY A 164 -2.80 -12.59 12.30
CA GLY A 164 -3.71 -11.59 12.88
C GLY A 164 -5.16 -12.08 12.92
N ARG A 165 -6.09 -11.20 13.28
CA ARG A 165 -7.53 -11.54 13.30
C ARG A 165 -8.36 -10.64 12.40
N MET A 166 -7.97 -9.36 12.30
CA MET A 166 -8.74 -8.35 11.59
C MET A 166 -8.75 -8.57 10.08
N VAL A 167 -7.59 -8.78 9.45
CA VAL A 167 -7.53 -8.98 7.99
C VAL A 167 -8.32 -10.23 7.56
N PRO A 168 -8.13 -11.42 8.16
CA PRO A 168 -8.93 -12.60 7.81
C PRO A 168 -10.44 -12.40 8.04
N GLU A 169 -10.84 -11.60 9.02
CA GLU A 169 -12.26 -11.26 9.23
C GLU A 169 -12.83 -10.40 8.10
N LEU A 170 -12.08 -9.38 7.67
CA LEU A 170 -12.45 -8.52 6.54
C LEU A 170 -12.52 -9.29 5.23
N GLU A 171 -11.58 -10.21 5.00
CA GLU A 171 -11.58 -11.10 3.83
C GLU A 171 -12.83 -12.00 3.78
N ARG A 172 -13.25 -12.57 4.92
CA ARG A 172 -14.51 -13.31 5.00
C ARG A 172 -15.75 -12.47 4.69
N LYS A 173 -15.67 -11.14 4.87
CA LYS A 173 -16.72 -10.19 4.52
C LYS A 173 -16.65 -9.72 3.05
N GLY A 174 -15.67 -10.18 2.29
CA GLY A 174 -15.48 -9.85 0.87
C GLY A 174 -14.59 -8.63 0.61
N PHE A 175 -13.85 -8.14 1.61
CA PHE A 175 -12.86 -7.08 1.42
C PHE A 175 -11.48 -7.67 1.12
N SER A 176 -10.66 -6.96 0.36
CA SER A 176 -9.28 -7.39 0.02
C SER A 176 -8.27 -6.32 0.45
N PRO A 177 -8.03 -6.15 1.77
CA PRO A 177 -7.09 -5.15 2.26
C PRO A 177 -5.66 -5.46 1.81
N LEU A 178 -4.90 -4.43 1.43
CA LEU A 178 -3.46 -4.55 1.24
C LEU A 178 -2.79 -4.68 2.62
N ARG A 179 -1.82 -5.59 2.77
CA ARG A 179 -1.24 -5.90 4.09
C ARG A 179 0.28 -5.97 4.05
N PHE A 180 0.93 -5.27 4.98
CA PHE A 180 2.37 -5.28 5.20
C PHE A 180 2.70 -5.84 6.58
N LYS A 181 3.48 -6.92 6.64
CA LYS A 181 3.84 -7.57 7.91
C LYS A 181 5.21 -7.10 8.41
N PHE A 182 5.21 -6.54 9.62
CA PHE A 182 6.38 -6.22 10.44
C PHE A 182 6.47 -7.21 11.61
N ASP A 183 7.69 -7.47 12.09
CA ASP A 183 7.89 -8.33 13.25
C ASP A 183 7.52 -7.55 14.53
N SER A 184 6.66 -8.12 15.36
CA SER A 184 6.19 -7.44 16.58
C SER A 184 7.27 -7.34 17.67
N ALA A 185 8.23 -8.25 17.70
CA ALA A 185 9.32 -8.27 18.68
C ALA A 185 10.56 -7.49 18.20
N ARG A 186 10.76 -7.43 16.88
CA ARG A 186 11.90 -6.75 16.23
C ARG A 186 11.42 -5.94 15.03
N PRO A 187 10.63 -4.87 15.26
CA PRO A 187 10.08 -4.07 14.18
C PRO A 187 11.21 -3.37 13.43
N ASP A 188 11.35 -3.71 12.15
CA ASP A 188 12.45 -3.31 11.29
C ASP A 188 12.02 -2.21 10.32
N LEU A 189 12.53 -0.99 10.55
CA LEU A 189 12.25 0.18 9.72
C LEU A 189 12.86 0.10 8.31
N THR A 190 13.81 -0.80 8.05
CA THR A 190 14.37 -0.97 6.69
C THR A 190 13.33 -1.51 5.69
N LYS A 191 12.24 -2.12 6.19
CA LYS A 191 11.11 -2.58 5.38
C LYS A 191 10.18 -1.45 4.93
N LEU A 192 10.37 -0.24 5.47
CA LEU A 192 9.53 0.90 5.12
C LEU A 192 9.67 1.26 3.64
N ASP A 193 10.89 1.25 3.09
CA ASP A 193 11.12 1.56 1.67
C ASP A 193 10.39 0.58 0.75
N ALA A 194 10.42 -0.71 1.10
CA ALA A 194 9.68 -1.74 0.36
C ALA A 194 8.16 -1.52 0.45
N MET A 195 7.65 -1.15 1.63
CA MET A 195 6.24 -0.82 1.81
C MET A 195 5.83 0.37 0.93
N LEU A 196 6.58 1.47 0.99
CA LEU A 196 6.30 2.68 0.23
C LEU A 196 6.38 2.43 -1.29
N ALA A 197 7.33 1.60 -1.73
CA ALA A 197 7.43 1.18 -3.12
C ALA A 197 6.18 0.40 -3.58
N VAL A 198 5.71 -0.57 -2.80
CA VAL A 198 4.49 -1.33 -3.13
C VAL A 198 3.25 -0.43 -3.15
N LEU A 199 3.12 0.47 -2.18
CA LEU A 199 2.02 1.44 -2.16
C LEU A 199 2.00 2.30 -3.43
N SER A 200 3.19 2.65 -3.97
CA SER A 200 3.31 3.42 -5.21
C SER A 200 2.96 2.61 -6.46
N LEU A 201 3.21 1.29 -6.45
CA LEU A 201 2.92 0.38 -7.57
C LEU A 201 1.44 0.01 -7.69
N GLU A 202 0.70 -0.05 -6.59
CA GLU A 202 -0.72 -0.42 -6.55
C GLU A 202 -1.66 0.71 -7.03
N THR A 203 -1.10 1.76 -7.64
CA THR A 203 -1.83 2.96 -8.03
C THR A 203 -2.35 2.86 -9.45
N GLU A 204 -3.54 3.43 -9.69
CA GLU A 204 -4.10 3.53 -11.04
C GLU A 204 -3.21 4.39 -11.96
N GLU A 205 -2.46 5.33 -11.38
CA GLU A 205 -1.47 6.15 -12.08
C GLU A 205 -0.31 5.31 -12.61
N PHE A 206 0.25 4.42 -11.79
CA PHE A 206 1.28 3.48 -12.24
C PHE A 206 0.74 2.51 -13.30
N LYS A 207 -0.47 1.95 -13.10
CA LYS A 207 -1.12 1.10 -14.12
C LYS A 207 -1.32 1.86 -15.44
N ALA A 208 -1.72 3.13 -15.39
CA ALA A 208 -1.86 3.97 -16.56
C ALA A 208 -0.50 4.31 -17.22
N GLU A 209 0.57 4.45 -16.45
CA GLU A 209 1.92 4.67 -16.96
C GLU A 209 2.53 3.43 -17.61
N VAL A 210 2.39 2.26 -16.99
CA VAL A 210 2.76 0.97 -17.59
C VAL A 210 1.98 0.72 -18.88
N LYS A 211 0.68 1.03 -18.89
CA LYS A 211 -0.14 0.95 -20.10
C LYS A 211 0.40 1.89 -21.20
N ARG A 212 0.72 3.15 -20.87
CA ARG A 212 1.32 4.09 -21.84
C ARG A 212 2.66 3.59 -22.39
N GLY A 213 3.54 3.07 -21.54
CA GLY A 213 4.84 2.54 -21.96
C GLY A 213 4.72 1.28 -22.83
N THR A 214 3.80 0.38 -22.50
CA THR A 214 3.53 -0.81 -23.31
C THR A 214 2.91 -0.45 -24.67
N ASP A 215 1.99 0.52 -24.70
CA ASP A 215 1.40 1.05 -25.94
C ASP A 215 2.49 1.70 -26.84
N GLN A 216 3.48 2.41 -26.26
CA GLN A 216 4.61 2.98 -26.99
C GLN A 216 5.58 1.92 -27.54
N LEU A 217 5.95 0.92 -26.74
CA LEU A 217 6.81 -0.18 -27.19
C LEU A 217 6.15 -1.03 -28.28
N ALA A 218 4.82 -1.18 -28.24
CA ALA A 218 4.06 -1.82 -29.30
C ALA A 218 4.08 -0.99 -30.60
N ALA A 219 3.94 0.33 -30.50
CA ALA A 219 4.03 1.24 -31.64
C ALA A 219 5.42 1.25 -32.28
N GLU A 220 6.49 1.28 -31.50
CA GLU A 220 7.87 1.21 -32.00
C GLU A 220 8.19 -0.13 -32.67
N LYS A 221 7.71 -1.25 -32.11
CA LYS A 221 7.84 -2.58 -32.75
C LYS A 221 7.10 -2.64 -34.09
N LEU A 222 5.95 -1.97 -34.24
CA LEU A 222 5.25 -1.86 -35.52
C LEU A 222 6.04 -1.05 -36.54
N MET A 223 6.72 0.02 -36.11
CA MET A 223 7.55 0.84 -37.02
C MET A 223 8.80 0.11 -37.51
N CYS A 224 9.47 -0.66 -36.64
CA CYS A 224 10.63 -1.46 -37.04
C CYS A 224 10.30 -2.64 -37.97
N ASN A 225 9.07 -3.18 -37.93
CA ASN A 225 8.66 -4.28 -38.79
C ASN A 225 8.22 -3.83 -40.20
N ASN A 226 7.88 -2.55 -40.39
CA ASN A 226 7.40 -2.04 -41.68
C ASN A 226 8.54 -1.62 -42.63
N GLU A 227 9.78 -1.54 -42.15
CA GLU A 227 10.97 -1.21 -42.95
C GLU A 227 11.71 -2.45 -43.52
N ARG A 228 11.19 -3.66 -43.30
CA ARG A 228 11.74 -4.93 -43.82
C ARG A 228 10.82 -5.63 -44.82
N ALA A 229 10.22 -4.90 -45.75
CA ALA A 229 9.68 -5.52 -46.96
C ALA A 229 10.76 -5.52 -48.06
N PRO A 230 11.38 -6.67 -48.42
CA PRO A 230 12.22 -6.71 -49.61
C PRO A 230 11.33 -6.70 -50.84
N SER A 231 11.51 -5.69 -51.69
CA SER A 231 11.06 -5.70 -53.08
C SER A 231 11.84 -6.77 -53.83
N VAL A 232 11.19 -7.88 -54.19
CA VAL A 232 11.71 -8.81 -55.19
C VAL A 232 10.74 -8.80 -56.36
N ASN A 233 11.09 -8.01 -57.38
CA ASN A 233 10.69 -8.25 -58.75
C ASN A 233 11.52 -9.43 -59.26
N GLU A 234 10.88 -10.47 -59.79
CA GLU A 234 11.50 -11.31 -60.82
C GLU A 234 10.39 -11.94 -61.69
N GLU A 235 10.33 -11.47 -62.94
CA GLU A 235 9.63 -12.09 -64.07
C GLU A 235 10.45 -13.28 -64.63
N LEU A 236 9.79 -14.04 -65.52
CA LEU A 236 10.26 -15.08 -66.47
C LEU A 236 10.24 -16.54 -65.97
N THR A 237 9.75 -17.55 -66.70
CA THR A 237 8.98 -17.68 -67.96
C THR A 237 8.50 -19.15 -68.03
N VAL A 238 7.43 -19.38 -68.77
CA VAL A 238 6.89 -20.70 -69.14
C VAL A 238 7.73 -21.31 -70.27
N GLU A 239 8.07 -22.61 -70.20
CA GLU A 239 8.14 -23.60 -71.31
C GLU A 239 8.65 -24.96 -70.77
N ASN A 240 7.77 -25.95 -70.63
CA ASN A 240 7.55 -27.11 -71.51
C ASN A 240 8.47 -28.32 -71.28
N LEU A 241 7.91 -29.45 -70.80
CA LEU A 241 7.81 -30.70 -71.57
C LEU A 241 7.07 -31.81 -70.79
N SER A 242 6.00 -32.26 -71.43
CA SER A 242 5.22 -33.50 -71.24
C SER A 242 6.11 -34.76 -71.10
N LEU A 243 5.68 -35.84 -70.44
CA LEU A 243 4.74 -36.83 -70.99
C LEU A 243 4.35 -37.88 -69.93
N ASP A 244 3.17 -38.45 -70.17
CA ASP A 244 2.70 -39.80 -69.82
C ASP A 244 2.14 -40.09 -68.42
N SER A 245 0.80 -40.09 -68.38
CA SER A 245 -0.01 -41.04 -67.62
C SER A 245 0.15 -42.46 -68.19
N PRO A 246 -0.12 -43.52 -67.42
CA PRO A 246 -1.50 -43.98 -67.35
C PRO A 246 -1.96 -44.44 -65.97
N GLU A 247 -3.29 -44.39 -65.85
CA GLU A 247 -4.19 -45.10 -64.97
C GLU A 247 -3.63 -46.33 -64.23
N GLU A 248 -3.97 -46.49 -62.95
CA GLU A 248 -4.63 -47.73 -62.52
C GLU A 248 -5.37 -47.59 -61.18
N ARG A 249 -6.51 -48.28 -61.16
CA ARG A 249 -7.53 -48.37 -60.12
C ARG A 249 -7.04 -49.21 -58.94
N ASN A 250 -7.53 -48.94 -57.74
CA ASN A 250 -8.14 -49.90 -56.80
C ASN A 250 -8.28 -49.24 -55.41
N LEU A 251 -9.50 -48.96 -54.97
CA LEU A 251 -10.33 -49.84 -54.10
C LEU A 251 -9.84 -49.86 -52.64
N TYR A 252 -10.63 -49.18 -51.78
CA TYR A 252 -10.91 -49.46 -50.35
C TYR A 252 -11.00 -50.97 -50.02
N PRO A 253 -11.04 -51.44 -48.73
CA PRO A 253 -11.47 -50.73 -47.51
C PRO A 253 -10.76 -51.06 -46.17
N GLY A 254 -11.00 -50.19 -45.17
CA GLY A 254 -11.58 -50.55 -43.87
C GLY A 254 -10.71 -51.24 -42.80
N ALA A 255 -10.49 -50.52 -41.70
CA ALA A 255 -10.96 -50.85 -40.35
C ALA A 255 -10.78 -49.64 -39.43
#